data_AF-A0A5P1F1X5-F1
#
_entry.id   AF-A0A5P1F1X5-F1
#
_cell.length_a   1.000
_cell.length_b   1.000
_cell.length_c   1.000
_cell.angle_alpha   90.00
_cell.angle_beta   90.00
_cell.angle_gamma   90.00
#
_symmetry.space_group_name_H-M   'P 1'
#
loop_
_entity.id
_entity.type
_entity.pdbx_description
1 polymer ?
#
loop_
_entity_poly.entity_id
_entity_poly.type
_entity_poly.pdbx_seq_one_letter_code
_entity_poly.pdbx_strand_id
1 'polypeptide(L)'
;MKKPPFRSYSPNLIQEPAVYRLNEAVMHFGESIKEIINEDFGDGIMSAIDFYCSVDKVKGVDGKERVVVTFDGKYLPYSEQKSEAMVSKLKQRSKISLS
;
A
#
# COMPACT_ATOMS: atom_id res chain seq x y z
N MET A 1 -15.73 22.87 13.26
CA MET A 1 -15.65 21.85 12.17
C MET A 1 -14.46 20.94 12.42
N LYS A 2 -14.65 19.62 12.55
CA LYS A 2 -13.53 18.67 12.47
C LYS A 2 -13.03 18.67 11.03
N LYS A 3 -11.76 19.02 10.81
CA LYS A 3 -11.15 18.86 9.49
C LYS A 3 -11.13 17.35 9.16
N PRO A 4 -11.46 16.96 7.91
CA PRO A 4 -11.27 15.58 7.49
C PRO A 4 -9.81 15.19 7.76
N PRO A 5 -9.52 13.99 8.28
CA PRO A 5 -8.15 13.54 8.45
C PRO A 5 -7.56 13.32 7.06
N PHE A 6 -6.96 14.35 6.49
CA PHE A 6 -6.09 14.19 5.34
C PHE A 6 -4.83 13.51 5.85
N ARG A 7 -4.57 12.29 5.39
CA ARG A 7 -3.27 11.65 5.53
C ARG A 7 -2.29 12.37 4.61
N SER A 8 -1.85 13.56 5.02
CA SER A 8 -0.81 14.34 4.34
C SER A 8 0.47 14.27 5.17
N TYR A 9 1.59 13.97 4.53
CA TYR A 9 2.91 14.13 5.12
C TYR A 9 3.45 15.53 4.83
N SER A 10 4.38 16.02 5.66
CA SER A 10 5.09 17.27 5.40
C SER A 10 5.87 17.14 4.09
N PRO A 11 5.72 18.06 3.11
CA PRO A 11 6.47 18.01 1.86
C PRO A 11 8.00 17.98 2.05
N ASN A 12 8.48 18.59 3.14
CA ASN A 12 9.90 18.63 3.47
C ASN A 12 10.42 17.32 4.08
N LEU A 13 9.54 16.36 4.41
CA LEU A 13 9.93 15.09 5.02
C LEU A 13 10.83 14.26 4.10
N ILE A 14 10.60 14.31 2.79
CA ILE A 14 11.43 13.61 1.79
C ILE A 14 12.85 14.20 1.72
N GLN A 15 13.04 15.45 2.18
CA GLN A 15 14.35 16.09 2.21
C GLN A 15 15.18 15.68 3.44
N GLU A 16 14.57 15.03 4.44
CA GLU A 16 15.30 14.55 5.60
C GLU A 16 16.19 13.36 5.19
N PRO A 17 17.50 13.38 5.51
CA PRO A 17 18.45 12.38 5.01
C PRO A 17 18.07 10.91 5.28
N ALA A 18 17.56 10.57 6.47
CA ALA A 18 17.20 9.18 6.79
C ALA A 18 15.95 8.72 6.00
N VAL A 19 14.94 9.57 5.88
CA VAL A 19 13.74 9.30 5.07
C VAL A 19 14.09 9.21 3.58
N TYR A 20 14.96 10.10 3.10
CA TYR A 20 15.42 10.09 1.71
C TYR A 20 16.07 8.75 1.34
N ARG A 21 16.92 8.21 2.22
CA ARG A 21 17.57 6.91 1.99
C ARG A 21 16.59 5.74 1.99
N LEU A 22 15.59 5.76 2.86
CA LEU A 22 14.53 4.75 2.83
C LEU A 22 13.72 4.82 1.53
N ASN A 23 13.38 6.03 1.08
CA ASN A 23 12.68 6.23 -0.19
C ASN A 23 13.52 5.74 -1.39
N GLU A 24 14.81 6.08 -1.43
CA GLU A 24 15.75 5.63 -2.45
C GLU A 24 15.83 4.10 -2.51
N ALA A 25 15.95 3.44 -1.36
CA ALA A 25 15.96 1.98 -1.29
C ALA A 25 14.67 1.35 -1.83
N VAL A 26 13.50 1.86 -1.41
CA VAL A 26 12.19 1.37 -1.88
C VAL A 26 12.04 1.61 -3.39
N MET A 27 12.52 2.73 -3.92
CA MET A 27 12.45 3.01 -5.36
C MET A 27 13.42 2.16 -6.16
N HIS A 28 14.61 1.87 -5.64
CA HIS A 28 15.57 1.00 -6.31
C HIS A 28 15.07 -0.45 -6.44
N PHE A 29 14.43 -0.98 -5.39
CA PHE A 29 13.90 -2.34 -5.38
C PHE A 29 12.42 -2.44 -5.76
N GLY A 30 11.78 -1.32 -6.12
CA GLY A 30 10.33 -1.26 -6.30
C GLY A 30 9.80 -2.20 -7.38
N GLU A 31 10.50 -2.31 -8.51
CA GLU A 31 10.14 -3.23 -9.59
C GLU A 31 10.30 -4.70 -9.15
N SER A 32 11.40 -5.05 -8.51
CA SER A 32 11.64 -6.41 -8.01
C SER A 32 10.64 -6.82 -6.92
N ILE A 33 10.32 -5.91 -5.99
CA ILE A 33 9.29 -6.17 -4.96
C ILE A 33 7.93 -6.39 -5.62
N LYS A 34 7.56 -5.55 -6.61
CA LYS A 34 6.30 -5.72 -7.35
C LYS A 34 6.25 -7.07 -8.06
N GLU A 35 7.33 -7.47 -8.72
CA GLU A 35 7.40 -8.74 -9.43
C GLU A 35 7.22 -9.93 -8.48
N ILE A 36 7.94 -9.96 -7.37
CA ILE A 36 7.80 -11.01 -6.34
C ILE A 36 6.36 -11.07 -5.79
N ILE A 37 5.74 -9.91 -5.50
CA ILE A 37 4.35 -9.87 -5.04
C ILE A 37 3.42 -10.50 -6.09
N ASN A 38 3.62 -10.18 -7.37
CA ASN A 38 2.81 -10.70 -8.45
C ASN A 38 3.02 -12.21 -8.67
N GLU A 39 4.25 -12.71 -8.51
CA GLU A 39 4.57 -14.14 -8.60
C GLU A 39 3.93 -14.95 -7.48
N ASP A 40 4.02 -14.46 -6.23
CA ASP A 40 3.57 -15.20 -5.05
C ASP A 40 2.07 -15.03 -4.76
N PHE A 41 1.49 -13.86 -5.05
CA PHE A 41 0.11 -13.51 -4.68
C PHE A 41 -0.82 -13.24 -5.87
N GLY A 42 -0.27 -12.89 -7.05
CA GLY A 42 -1.02 -12.50 -8.23
C GLY A 42 -1.23 -10.97 -8.35
N ASP A 43 -2.06 -10.56 -9.31
CA ASP A 43 -2.26 -9.15 -9.65
C ASP A 43 -2.98 -8.35 -8.54
N GLY A 44 -2.22 -7.53 -7.81
CA GLY A 44 -2.73 -6.78 -6.67
C GLY A 44 -1.69 -5.84 -6.05
N ILE A 45 -1.96 -5.38 -4.83
CA ILE A 45 -1.07 -4.49 -4.06
C ILE A 45 -0.96 -4.89 -2.60
N MET A 46 0.17 -4.52 -1.98
CA MET A 46 0.29 -4.44 -0.53
C MET A 46 -0.37 -3.15 -0.02
N SER A 47 -1.33 -3.26 0.89
CA SER A 47 -1.99 -2.13 1.51
C SER A 47 -1.03 -1.31 2.38
N ALA A 48 -1.10 0.02 2.27
CA ALA A 48 -0.44 0.96 3.19
C ALA A 48 -1.40 1.52 4.26
N ILE A 49 -2.61 0.94 4.39
CA ILE A 49 -3.63 1.35 5.36
C ILE A 49 -3.85 0.27 6.42
N ASP A 50 -4.09 -0.96 5.96
CA ASP A 50 -4.12 -2.15 6.80
C ASP A 50 -2.70 -2.71 6.80
N PHE A 51 -1.85 -2.07 7.61
CA PHE A 51 -0.41 -2.12 7.51
C PHE A 51 0.25 -1.97 8.88
N TYR A 52 1.24 -2.80 9.15
CA TYR A 52 2.15 -2.71 10.28
C TYR A 52 3.56 -2.37 9.81
N CYS A 53 4.26 -1.57 10.62
CA CYS A 53 5.65 -1.20 10.40
C CYS A 53 6.42 -1.37 11.71
N SER A 54 7.52 -2.13 11.68
CA SER A 54 8.47 -2.20 12.80
C SER A 54 9.87 -1.79 12.35
N VAL A 55 10.63 -1.27 13.31
CA VAL A 55 12.03 -0.90 13.14
C VAL A 55 12.82 -1.52 14.27
N ASP A 56 13.75 -2.39 13.90
CA ASP A 56 14.53 -3.20 14.82
C ASP A 56 16.03 -2.95 14.63
N LYS A 57 16.79 -3.17 15.70
CA LYS A 57 18.25 -3.03 15.70
C LYS A 57 18.89 -4.41 15.81
N VAL A 58 19.76 -4.74 14.86
CA VAL A 58 20.49 -6.01 14.84
C VAL A 58 22.00 -5.77 14.73
N LYS A 59 22.80 -6.77 15.12
CA LYS A 59 24.25 -6.76 14.87
C LYS A 59 24.55 -7.50 13.57
N GLY A 60 25.20 -6.83 12.63
CA GLY A 60 25.69 -7.42 11.39
C GLY A 60 26.85 -8.38 11.60
N VAL A 61 27.14 -9.18 10.58
CA VAL A 61 28.28 -10.13 10.58
C VAL A 61 29.65 -9.43 10.73
N ASP A 62 29.71 -8.15 10.35
CA ASP A 62 30.87 -7.26 10.51
C ASP A 62 30.94 -6.61 11.91
N GLY A 63 30.05 -7.00 12.83
CA GLY A 63 29.95 -6.47 14.18
C GLY A 63 29.28 -5.10 14.28
N LYS A 64 28.90 -4.48 13.16
CA LYS A 64 28.27 -3.15 13.13
C LYS A 64 26.77 -3.24 13.38
N GLU A 65 26.21 -2.16 13.89
CA GLU A 65 24.77 -2.05 14.08
C GLU A 65 24.07 -1.89 12.73
N ARG A 66 22.95 -2.57 12.55
CA ARG A 66 22.10 -2.49 11.36
C ARG A 66 20.66 -2.19 11.78
N VAL A 67 19.98 -1.44 10.94
CA VAL A 67 18.55 -1.15 11.07
C VAL A 67 17.80 -2.13 10.17
N VAL A 68 16.83 -2.82 10.74
CA VAL A 68 15.89 -3.69 10.02
C VAL A 68 14.54 -2.98 10.00
N VAL A 69 13.96 -2.85 8.82
CA VAL A 69 12.62 -2.31 8.65
C VAL A 69 11.75 -3.43 8.10
N THR A 70 10.64 -3.71 8.77
CA THR A 70 9.67 -4.71 8.34
C THR A 70 8.36 -4.04 7.97
N PHE A 71 7.91 -4.30 6.74
CA PHE A 71 6.65 -3.84 6.19
C PHE A 71 5.71 -5.04 6.06
N ASP A 72 4.62 -5.02 6.81
CA ASP A 72 3.60 -6.07 6.81
C ASP A 72 2.27 -5.45 6.43
N GLY A 73 1.89 -5.61 5.15
CA GLY A 73 0.67 -5.05 4.60
C GLY A 73 -0.26 -6.12 4.08
N LYS A 74 -1.55 -5.93 4.33
CA LYS A 74 -2.59 -6.81 3.77
C LYS A 74 -2.56 -6.77 2.25
N TYR A 75 -2.52 -7.95 1.62
CA TYR A 75 -2.67 -8.09 0.17
C TYR A 75 -4.09 -7.77 -0.28
N LEU A 76 -4.20 -6.96 -1.33
CA LEU A 76 -5.45 -6.54 -1.96
C LEU A 76 -5.40 -6.92 -3.45
N PRO A 77 -6.13 -7.97 -3.89
CA PRO A 77 -6.18 -8.33 -5.30
C PRO A 77 -6.92 -7.25 -6.08
N TYR A 78 -6.46 -6.96 -7.30
CA TYR A 78 -7.24 -6.14 -8.21
C TYR A 78 -8.48 -6.90 -8.65
N SER A 79 -9.60 -6.18 -8.69
CA SER A 79 -10.88 -6.74 -9.12
C SER A 79 -11.42 -5.92 -10.26
N GLU A 80 -11.68 -6.56 -11.39
CA GLU A 80 -12.40 -5.93 -12.50
C GLU A 80 -13.85 -5.67 -12.09
N GLN A 81 -14.24 -4.40 -12.01
CA GLN A 81 -15.62 -4.03 -11.76
C GLN A 81 -16.44 -4.09 -13.04
N LYS A 82 -17.25 -5.14 -13.17
CA LYS A 82 -18.19 -5.29 -14.27
C LYS A 82 -19.48 -4.52 -13.99
N SER A 83 -19.92 -3.70 -14.95
CA SER A 83 -21.07 -2.82 -14.76
C SER A 83 -22.38 -3.60 -14.55
N GLU A 84 -22.46 -4.85 -15.02
CA GLU A 84 -23.59 -5.76 -14.80
C GLU A 84 -23.72 -6.17 -13.32
N ALA A 85 -22.62 -6.21 -12.57
CA ALA A 85 -22.59 -6.53 -11.15
C ALA A 85 -22.89 -5.31 -10.25
N MET A 86 -23.16 -4.14 -10.84
CA MET A 86 -23.44 -2.91 -10.10
C MET A 86 -24.86 -2.94 -9.49
N VAL A 87 -24.94 -3.36 -8.22
CA VAL A 87 -26.19 -3.51 -7.45
C VAL A 87 -27.05 -2.23 -7.45
N SER A 88 -26.43 -1.04 -7.44
CA SER A 88 -27.15 0.23 -7.49
C SER A 88 -27.93 0.44 -8.79
N LYS A 89 -27.40 -0.03 -9.94
CA LYS A 89 -28.09 0.02 -11.25
C LYS A 89 -29.19 -1.02 -11.38
N LEU A 90 -29.01 -2.21 -10.77
CA LEU A 90 -30.03 -3.26 -10.75
C LEU A 90 -31.32 -2.80 -10.05
N LYS A 91 -31.21 -2.08 -8.93
CA LYS A 91 -32.37 -1.53 -8.20
C LYS A 91 -33.14 -0.43 -8.95
N GLN A 92 -32.50 0.26 -9.90
CA GLN A 92 -33.17 1.29 -10.71
C GLN A 92 -33.99 0.67 -11.85
N ARG A 93 -33.49 -0.39 -12.49
CA ARG A 93 -34.22 -1.09 -13.55
C ARG A 93 -35.51 -1.75 -13.04
N SER A 94 -35.49 -2.35 -11.85
CA SER A 94 -36.69 -2.95 -11.25
C SER A 94 -37.76 -1.93 -10.86
N LYS A 95 -37.38 -0.68 -10.56
CA LYS A 95 -38.32 0.39 -10.25
C LYS A 95 -38.99 0.98 -11.50
N ILE A 96 -38.31 0.95 -12.65
CA ILE A 96 -38.83 1.47 -13.92
C ILE A 96 -39.77 0.46 -14.60
N SER A 97 -39.61 -0.85 -14.37
CA SER A 97 -40.49 -1.86 -14.97
C SER A 97 -41.81 -2.10 -14.20
N LEU A 98 -42.01 -1.41 -13.07
CA LEU A 98 -43.21 -1.53 -12.21
C LEU A 98 -44.07 -0.25 -12.24
N SER A 99 -43.79 0.67 -13.17
CA SER A 99 -44.55 1.88 -13.47
C SER A 99 -44.99 1.87 -14.93
#